data_AF-E6Q2S3-F1
#
_entry.id   AF-E6Q2S3-F1
#
_cell.length_a   1.000
_cell.length_b   1.000
_cell.length_c   1.000
_cell.angle_alpha   90.00
_cell.angle_beta   90.00
_cell.angle_gamma   90.00
#
_symmetry.space_group_name_H-M   'P 1'
#
loop_
_entity.id
_entity.type
_entity.pdbx_description
1 polymer ?
#
loop_
_entity_poly.entity_id
_entity_poly.type
_entity_poly.pdbx_seq_one_letter_code
_entity_poly.pdbx_strand_id
1 'polypeptide(L)'
;MLALRRVVVGSRKNVGRFESTEPYAVISFVGWGGEHWRSSPRIKHPHNMLGRIIVRCDDCAGKMFPPYVPMSERQAARVAAFVLRLASKVDVLFIHCEQGLGRSPGAGRAVADAYGIPMENISEAWESDMKHNEYIESMVAKALAGLRAGQNR
;
A
#
# COMPACT_ATOMS: atom_id res chain seq x y z
N MET A 1 15.93 4.30 15.35
CA MET A 1 16.36 3.31 14.33
C MET A 1 15.14 2.89 13.53
N LEU A 2 15.30 2.66 12.23
CA LEU A 2 14.25 2.08 11.39
C LEU A 2 14.17 0.57 11.65
N ALA A 3 12.94 0.06 11.78
CA ALA A 3 12.69 -1.39 11.89
C ALA A 3 12.27 -1.97 10.54
N LEU A 4 11.64 -1.18 9.67
CA LEU A 4 11.12 -1.61 8.38
C LEU A 4 12.24 -2.09 7.44
N ARG A 5 12.15 -3.35 7.00
CA ARG A 5 13.15 -4.04 6.17
C ARG A 5 12.68 -4.36 4.77
N ARG A 6 11.37 -4.52 4.54
CA ARG A 6 10.83 -4.82 3.21
C ARG A 6 9.38 -4.41 3.05
N VAL A 7 9.02 -4.16 1.79
CA VAL A 7 7.64 -3.99 1.36
C VAL A 7 7.22 -5.24 0.60
N VAL A 8 6.10 -5.84 0.98
CA VAL A 8 5.48 -6.93 0.20
C VAL A 8 4.23 -6.35 -0.45
N VAL A 9 4.09 -6.51 -1.76
CA VAL A 9 2.91 -6.09 -2.50
C VAL A 9 2.13 -7.29 -3.01
N GLY A 10 0.80 -7.19 -3.05
CA GLY A 10 -0.04 -8.28 -3.52
C GLY A 10 -1.46 -7.85 -3.92
N SER A 11 -2.28 -8.86 -4.20
CA SER A 11 -3.70 -8.73 -4.54
C SER A 11 -4.63 -8.99 -3.35
N ARG A 12 -5.95 -8.84 -3.55
CA ARG A 12 -6.98 -9.22 -2.58
C ARG A 12 -6.88 -10.69 -2.18
N LYS A 13 -6.55 -11.58 -3.12
CA LYS A 13 -6.37 -13.02 -2.84
C LYS A 13 -5.20 -13.27 -1.89
N ASN A 14 -4.13 -12.49 -2.03
CA ASN A 14 -2.94 -12.64 -1.19
C ASN A 14 -3.19 -12.21 0.27
N VAL A 15 -4.06 -11.23 0.56
CA VAL A 15 -4.30 -10.83 1.96
C VAL A 15 -4.78 -11.98 2.83
N GLY A 16 -5.57 -12.89 2.26
CA GLY A 16 -6.16 -14.01 3.00
C GLY A 16 -5.17 -15.15 3.25
N ARG A 17 -3.98 -15.08 2.65
CA ARG A 17 -2.92 -16.09 2.69
C ARG A 17 -1.59 -15.53 3.20
N PHE A 18 -1.47 -14.21 3.33
CA PHE A 18 -0.25 -13.57 3.78
C PHE A 18 -0.03 -13.88 5.26
N GLU A 19 1.16 -14.39 5.54
CA GLU A 19 1.63 -14.73 6.87
C GLU A 19 3.01 -14.10 7.06
N SER A 20 3.30 -13.69 8.30
CA SER A 20 4.62 -13.21 8.67
C SER A 20 4.92 -13.59 10.11
N THR A 21 6.11 -14.16 10.32
CA THR A 21 6.66 -14.38 11.67
C THR A 21 7.23 -13.09 12.26
N GLU A 22 7.41 -12.05 11.44
CA GLU A 22 7.92 -10.74 11.85
C GLU A 22 6.78 -9.75 12.12
N PRO A 23 6.99 -8.73 12.98
CA PRO A 23 6.09 -7.60 13.12
C PRO A 23 5.75 -6.95 11.78
N TYR A 24 4.45 -6.83 11.47
CA TYR A 24 4.03 -6.28 10.18
C TYR A 24 2.85 -5.31 10.28
N ALA A 25 2.67 -4.51 9.23
CA ALA A 25 1.51 -3.65 9.04
C ALA A 25 0.90 -3.83 7.66
N VAL A 26 -0.38 -3.49 7.52
CA VAL A 26 -1.13 -3.68 6.28
C VAL A 26 -1.71 -2.38 5.74
N ILE A 27 -1.52 -2.13 4.45
CA ILE A 27 -2.23 -1.09 3.70
C ILE A 27 -3.17 -1.78 2.71
N SER A 28 -4.47 -1.60 2.91
CA SER A 28 -5.52 -2.17 2.08
C SER A 28 -6.11 -1.10 1.17
N PHE A 29 -5.78 -1.11 -0.12
CA PHE A 29 -6.50 -0.32 -1.12
C PHE A 29 -7.77 -1.06 -1.57
N VAL A 30 -8.92 -0.42 -1.40
CA VAL A 30 -10.21 -0.92 -1.87
C VAL A 30 -10.80 0.10 -2.86
N GLY A 31 -11.53 -0.39 -3.87
CA GLY A 31 -12.15 0.47 -4.89
C GLY A 31 -13.47 -0.09 -5.40
N TRP A 32 -14.12 0.71 -6.26
CA TRP A 32 -15.47 0.52 -6.78
C TRP A 32 -15.59 -0.60 -7.83
N GLY A 33 -16.74 -1.28 -7.89
CA GLY A 33 -17.13 -2.12 -9.05
C GLY A 33 -17.56 -3.57 -8.82
N GLY A 34 -17.69 -4.07 -7.59
CA GLY A 34 -18.26 -5.40 -7.33
C GLY A 34 -18.81 -5.52 -5.91
N GLU A 35 -19.73 -6.46 -5.64
CA GLU A 35 -20.41 -6.67 -4.34
C GLU A 35 -19.50 -6.63 -3.09
N HIS A 36 -18.20 -6.77 -3.29
CA HIS A 36 -17.14 -6.77 -2.28
C HIS A 36 -16.50 -5.39 -1.97
N TRP A 37 -16.94 -4.28 -2.57
CA TRP A 37 -16.40 -2.94 -2.28
C TRP A 37 -16.63 -2.50 -0.82
N ARG A 38 -17.65 -3.05 -0.16
CA ARG A 38 -17.97 -2.78 1.25
C ARG A 38 -17.08 -3.53 2.24
N SER A 39 -16.39 -4.59 1.82
CA SER A 39 -15.60 -5.42 2.71
C SER A 39 -14.15 -5.53 2.24
N SER A 40 -13.26 -4.89 2.99
CA SER A 40 -11.85 -5.21 2.88
C SER A 40 -11.67 -6.67 3.32
N PRO A 41 -10.99 -7.51 2.52
CA PRO A 41 -10.82 -8.92 2.84
C PRO A 41 -10.24 -9.09 4.27
N ARG A 42 -10.77 -10.10 4.99
CA ARG A 42 -10.32 -10.42 6.35
C ARG A 42 -8.89 -10.94 6.29
N ILE A 43 -8.05 -10.44 7.20
CA ILE A 43 -6.71 -10.99 7.43
C ILE A 43 -6.92 -12.24 8.26
N LYS A 44 -6.58 -13.41 7.69
CA LYS A 44 -6.78 -14.69 8.37
C LYS A 44 -5.72 -14.96 9.44
N HIS A 45 -4.53 -14.38 9.29
CA HIS A 45 -3.38 -14.61 10.16
C HIS A 45 -2.87 -13.30 10.79
N PRO A 46 -3.62 -12.69 11.72
CA PRO A 46 -3.30 -11.37 12.28
C PRO A 46 -2.15 -11.38 13.30
N HIS A 47 -1.56 -12.55 13.60
CA HIS A 47 -0.42 -12.66 14.51
C HIS A 47 0.70 -11.71 14.07
N ASN A 48 1.30 -10.96 15.00
CA ASN A 48 2.33 -9.95 14.73
C ASN A 48 1.89 -8.72 13.91
N MET A 49 0.61 -8.59 13.55
CA MET A 49 0.12 -7.39 12.89
C MET A 49 -0.01 -6.23 13.89
N LEU A 50 0.76 -5.17 13.70
CA LEU A 50 0.75 -3.99 14.56
C LEU A 50 -0.19 -2.87 14.07
N GLY A 51 -0.70 -2.99 12.84
CA GLY A 51 -1.68 -2.02 12.34
C GLY A 51 -2.17 -2.30 10.94
N ARG A 52 -3.34 -1.75 10.64
CA ARG A 52 -3.92 -1.75 9.30
C ARG A 52 -4.56 -0.40 9.00
N ILE A 53 -4.42 0.06 7.77
CA ILE A 53 -5.29 1.10 7.21
C ILE A 53 -6.04 0.59 5.99
N ILE A 54 -7.26 1.08 5.84
CA ILE A 54 -8.07 0.88 4.64
C ILE A 54 -8.18 2.22 3.92
N VAL A 55 -7.69 2.24 2.68
CA VAL A 55 -7.74 3.38 1.78
C VAL A 55 -8.80 3.09 0.72
N ARG A 56 -9.93 3.78 0.84
CA ARG A 56 -11.06 3.70 -0.08
C ARG A 56 -10.87 4.74 -1.18
N CYS A 57 -10.52 4.33 -2.38
CA CYS A 57 -10.34 5.22 -3.53
C CYS A 57 -11.67 5.54 -4.24
N ASP A 58 -12.77 5.59 -3.47
CA ASP A 58 -14.15 5.70 -3.95
C ASP A 58 -14.49 7.15 -4.39
N ASP A 59 -13.65 8.11 -4.03
CA ASP A 59 -13.80 9.56 -4.22
C ASP A 59 -13.32 10.07 -5.59
N CYS A 60 -12.80 9.21 -6.46
CA CYS A 60 -12.28 9.61 -7.77
C CYS A 60 -13.21 9.29 -8.95
N ALA A 61 -14.46 8.88 -8.66
CA ALA A 61 -15.46 8.40 -9.62
C ALA A 61 -16.09 9.50 -10.51
N GLY A 62 -15.45 10.66 -10.67
CA GLY A 62 -15.97 11.75 -11.48
C GLY A 62 -15.70 11.62 -12.98
N LYS A 63 -14.48 11.28 -13.41
CA LYS A 63 -14.05 11.47 -14.82
C LYS A 63 -12.86 10.61 -15.33
N MET A 64 -12.54 9.45 -14.74
CA MET A 64 -11.43 8.63 -15.27
C MET A 64 -11.81 7.16 -15.47
N PHE A 65 -11.72 6.72 -16.72
CA PHE A 65 -11.83 5.32 -17.11
C PHE A 65 -10.60 4.50 -16.62
N PRO A 66 -10.77 3.19 -16.38
CA PRO A 66 -9.68 2.26 -16.07
C PRO A 66 -8.53 2.36 -17.10
N PRO A 67 -7.25 2.12 -16.73
CA PRO A 67 -6.77 1.43 -15.52
C PRO A 67 -6.30 2.34 -14.37
N TYR A 68 -6.47 3.66 -14.46
CA TYR A 68 -5.81 4.64 -13.60
C TYR A 68 -6.73 5.26 -12.54
N VAL A 69 -7.40 4.46 -11.69
CA VAL A 69 -8.22 5.04 -10.60
C VAL A 69 -7.31 5.91 -9.70
N PRO A 70 -7.56 7.23 -9.58
CA PRO A 70 -6.69 8.13 -8.81
C PRO A 70 -6.74 7.85 -7.31
N MET A 71 -5.65 8.21 -6.62
CA MET A 71 -5.60 8.44 -5.19
C MET A 71 -5.59 9.95 -4.95
N SER A 72 -6.40 10.45 -4.02
CA SER A 72 -6.36 11.87 -3.66
C SER A 72 -5.15 12.23 -2.78
N GLU A 73 -4.72 13.50 -2.77
CA GLU A 73 -3.62 13.95 -1.91
C GLU A 73 -3.88 13.63 -0.43
N ARG A 74 -5.14 13.74 0.01
CA ARG A 74 -5.56 13.35 1.37
C ARG A 74 -5.32 11.87 1.65
N GLN A 75 -5.58 11.00 0.69
CA GLN A 75 -5.34 9.56 0.83
C GLN A 75 -3.84 9.24 0.85
N ALA A 76 -3.06 9.89 -0.02
CA ALA A 76 -1.61 9.77 -0.04
C ALA A 76 -1.00 10.21 1.31
N ALA A 77 -1.47 11.33 1.87
CA ALA A 77 -1.07 11.81 3.19
C ALA A 77 -1.42 10.81 4.30
N ARG A 78 -2.59 10.14 4.24
CA ARG A 78 -2.96 9.08 5.19
C ARG A 78 -2.05 7.86 5.09
N VAL A 79 -1.67 7.45 3.88
CA VAL A 79 -0.69 6.39 3.65
C VAL A 79 0.66 6.78 4.26
N ALA A 80 1.18 7.96 3.91
CA ALA A 80 2.46 8.44 4.40
C ALA A 80 2.51 8.55 5.93
N ALA A 81 1.48 9.13 6.56
CA ALA A 81 1.38 9.24 8.01
C ALA A 81 1.34 7.87 8.70
N PHE A 82 0.63 6.90 8.11
CA PHE A 82 0.59 5.54 8.64
C PHE A 82 1.95 4.85 8.56
N VAL A 83 2.64 4.96 7.42
CA VAL A 83 3.99 4.40 7.23
C VAL A 83 4.98 5.03 8.21
N LEU A 84 5.03 6.36 8.31
CA LEU A 84 5.92 7.06 9.24
C LEU A 84 5.71 6.64 10.70
N ARG A 85 4.45 6.47 11.11
CA ARG A 85 4.09 6.05 12.47
C ARG A 85 4.58 4.62 12.81
N LEU A 86 4.69 3.75 11.80
CA LEU A 86 4.98 2.32 11.99
C LEU A 86 6.37 1.90 11.54
N ALA A 87 7.09 2.68 10.74
CA ALA A 87 8.37 2.29 10.15
C ALA A 87 9.48 1.94 11.18
N SER A 88 9.36 2.39 12.43
CA SER A 88 10.25 2.01 13.53
C SER A 88 9.75 0.83 14.38
N LYS A 89 8.58 0.27 14.04
CA LYS A 89 7.87 -0.76 14.83
C LYS A 89 7.63 -2.06 14.07
N VAL A 90 7.62 -2.02 12.75
CA VAL A 90 7.36 -3.20 11.89
C VAL A 90 8.56 -3.48 11.01
N ASP A 91 8.83 -4.74 10.76
CA ASP A 91 9.83 -5.21 9.80
C ASP A 91 9.25 -5.31 8.39
N VAL A 92 7.95 -5.63 8.28
CA VAL A 92 7.27 -5.85 7.00
C VAL A 92 6.09 -4.91 6.82
N LEU A 93 6.03 -4.25 5.67
CA LEU A 93 4.84 -3.54 5.22
C LEU A 93 4.17 -4.32 4.09
N PHE A 94 3.00 -4.88 4.35
CA PHE A 94 2.21 -5.55 3.32
C PHE A 94 1.19 -4.59 2.70
N ILE A 95 1.23 -4.41 1.39
CA ILE A 95 0.36 -3.49 0.66
C ILE A 95 -0.40 -4.27 -0.40
N HIS A 96 -1.73 -4.18 -0.38
CA HIS A 96 -2.53 -4.86 -1.39
C HIS A 96 -3.59 -3.96 -2.00
N CYS A 97 -3.95 -4.25 -3.24
CA CYS A 97 -5.15 -3.75 -3.90
C CYS A 97 -5.95 -4.92 -4.46
N GLU A 98 -6.99 -4.67 -5.24
CA GLU A 98 -7.85 -5.74 -5.75
C GLU A 98 -7.06 -6.77 -6.58
N GLN A 99 -6.35 -6.32 -7.61
CA GLN A 99 -5.61 -7.17 -8.54
C GLN A 99 -4.11 -7.30 -8.23
N GLY A 100 -3.55 -6.42 -7.40
CA GLY A 100 -2.11 -6.42 -7.12
C GLY A 100 -1.21 -5.84 -8.21
N LEU A 101 -1.78 -5.09 -9.16
CA LEU A 101 -1.07 -4.63 -10.37
C LEU A 101 -0.82 -3.11 -10.43
N GLY A 102 -1.75 -2.28 -9.95
CA GLY A 102 -1.66 -0.81 -10.06
C GLY A 102 -1.30 -0.10 -8.75
N ARG A 103 -2.30 -0.01 -7.86
CA ARG A 103 -2.21 0.78 -6.62
C ARG A 103 -1.21 0.24 -5.61
N SER A 104 -1.21 -1.07 -5.35
CA SER A 104 -0.28 -1.66 -4.39
C SER A 104 1.17 -1.60 -4.84
N PRO A 105 1.54 -1.94 -6.09
CA PRO A 105 2.91 -1.76 -6.57
C PRO A 105 3.36 -0.30 -6.57
N GLY A 106 2.53 0.65 -7.03
CA GLY A 106 2.92 2.07 -7.03
C GLY A 106 3.16 2.63 -5.63
N ALA A 107 2.25 2.34 -4.68
CA ALA A 107 2.44 2.76 -3.29
C ALA A 107 3.63 2.03 -2.63
N GLY A 108 3.83 0.76 -2.96
CA GLY A 108 4.94 -0.04 -2.45
C GLY A 108 6.28 0.44 -2.93
N ARG A 109 6.39 0.82 -4.20
CA ARG A 109 7.62 1.39 -4.78
C ARG A 109 8.00 2.70 -4.11
N ALA A 110 7.05 3.61 -3.96
CA ALA A 110 7.27 4.87 -3.24
C ALA A 110 7.81 4.68 -1.82
N VAL A 111 7.27 3.70 -1.07
CA VAL A 111 7.76 3.39 0.28
C VAL A 111 9.13 2.72 0.23
N ALA A 112 9.32 1.74 -0.65
CA ALA A 112 10.59 1.04 -0.80
C ALA A 112 11.75 2.00 -1.08
N ASP A 113 11.55 2.91 -2.05
CA ASP A 113 12.54 3.90 -2.45
C ASP A 113 12.77 4.93 -1.32
N ALA A 114 11.71 5.39 -0.63
CA ALA A 114 11.83 6.35 0.47
C ALA A 114 12.58 5.82 1.70
N TYR A 115 12.69 4.50 1.86
CA TYR A 115 13.38 3.86 2.99
C TYR A 115 14.63 3.08 2.57
N GLY A 116 14.92 2.97 1.26
CA GLY A 116 16.07 2.22 0.75
C GLY A 116 15.96 0.72 1.02
N ILE A 117 14.76 0.15 0.88
CA ILE A 117 14.47 -1.26 1.21
C ILE A 117 13.91 -2.02 0.00
N PRO A 118 14.06 -3.35 -0.05
CA PRO A 118 13.50 -4.16 -1.12
C PRO A 118 11.96 -4.14 -1.15
N MET A 119 11.42 -4.28 -2.37
CA MET A 119 10.00 -4.56 -2.63
C MET A 119 9.85 -5.94 -3.26
N GLU A 120 8.99 -6.77 -2.69
CA GLU A 120 8.64 -8.11 -3.15
C GLU A 120 7.19 -8.11 -3.66
N ASN A 121 6.88 -8.88 -4.71
CA ASN A 121 5.49 -9.10 -5.12
C ASN A 121 5.15 -10.59 -5.10
N ILE A 122 4.00 -10.88 -4.49
CA ILE A 122 3.46 -12.24 -4.33
C ILE A 122 2.16 -12.46 -5.14
N SER A 123 1.82 -11.54 -6.03
CA SER A 123 0.68 -11.59 -6.93
C SER A 123 0.96 -12.57 -8.07
N GLU A 124 0.04 -13.51 -8.27
CA GLU A 124 0.07 -14.52 -9.34
C GLU A 124 -0.01 -13.89 -10.74
N ALA A 125 -0.41 -12.61 -10.86
CA ALA A 125 -0.53 -11.91 -12.15
C ALA A 125 0.77 -11.27 -12.65
N TRP A 126 1.91 -11.55 -12.00
CA TRP A 126 3.22 -11.00 -12.37
C TRP A 126 3.84 -11.83 -13.51
N GLU A 127 3.21 -11.82 -14.67
CA GLU A 127 3.85 -12.24 -15.93
C GLU A 127 4.32 -10.97 -16.69
N SER A 128 5.61 -10.73 -16.53
CA SER A 128 6.59 -9.99 -17.35
C SER A 128 6.43 -8.54 -17.81
N ASP A 129 5.29 -7.83 -17.82
CA ASP A 129 5.28 -6.50 -18.51
C ASP A 129 4.45 -5.34 -17.91
N MET A 130 3.98 -5.42 -16.65
CA MET A 130 3.23 -4.29 -16.07
C MET A 130 4.10 -3.29 -15.31
N LYS A 131 4.13 -2.05 -15.82
CA LYS A 131 4.55 -0.85 -15.09
C LYS A 131 3.60 -0.62 -13.91
N HIS A 132 4.15 -0.41 -12.72
CA HIS A 132 3.40 0.04 -11.55
C HIS A 132 2.73 1.39 -11.86
N ASN A 133 1.69 1.77 -11.11
CA ASN A 133 1.03 3.05 -11.33
C ASN A 133 1.90 4.21 -10.83
N GLU A 134 2.66 4.83 -11.74
CA GLU A 134 3.58 5.96 -11.49
C GLU A 134 2.88 7.16 -10.83
N TYR A 135 1.60 7.39 -11.13
CA TYR A 135 0.84 8.46 -10.47
C TYR A 135 0.67 8.17 -8.97
N ILE A 136 0.29 6.94 -8.61
CA ILE A 136 0.17 6.54 -7.20
C ILE A 136 1.52 6.62 -6.49
N GLU A 137 2.58 6.16 -7.15
CA GLU A 137 3.93 6.25 -6.63
C GLU A 137 4.31 7.71 -6.32
N SER A 138 4.19 8.60 -7.30
CA SER A 138 4.52 10.02 -7.17
C SER A 138 3.73 10.69 -6.02
N MET A 139 2.44 10.38 -5.91
CA MET A 139 1.58 10.91 -4.85
C MET A 139 2.04 10.48 -3.45
N VAL A 140 2.34 9.18 -3.27
CA VAL A 140 2.81 8.65 -1.98
C VAL A 140 4.22 9.16 -1.67
N ALA A 141 5.11 9.25 -2.66
CA ALA A 141 6.47 9.78 -2.50
C ALA A 141 6.44 11.25 -2.07
N LYS A 142 5.65 12.10 -2.73
CA LYS A 142 5.44 13.51 -2.37
C LYS A 142 4.91 13.65 -0.94
N ALA A 143 3.93 12.84 -0.56
CA ALA A 143 3.37 12.86 0.78
C ALA A 143 4.37 12.44 1.88
N LEU A 144 5.17 11.39 1.61
CA LEU A 144 6.25 10.95 2.51
C LEU A 144 7.31 12.03 2.70
N ALA A 145 7.76 12.66 1.60
CA ALA A 145 8.74 13.75 1.64
C ALA A 145 8.22 14.96 2.44
N GLY A 146 6.98 15.39 2.17
CA GLY A 146 6.37 16.54 2.84
C GLY A 146 6.23 16.36 4.36
N LEU A 147 5.79 15.18 4.81
CA LEU A 147 5.65 14.91 6.25
C LEU A 147 7.01 14.79 6.96
N ARG A 148 8.03 14.20 6.32
CA ARG A 148 9.38 14.14 6.89
C ARG A 148 10.01 15.52 7.04
N ALA A 149 9.83 16.41 6.05
CA ALA A 149 10.31 17.78 6.14
C ALA A 149 9.63 18.58 7.27
N GLY A 150 8.37 18.29 7.57
CA GLY A 150 7.63 18.90 8.69
C GLY A 150 8.05 18.39 10.08
N GLN A 151 8.62 17.18 10.19
CA GLN A 151 9.13 16.65 11.47
C GLN A 151 10.50 17.20 11.88
N ASN A 152 11.22 17.84 10.94
CA ASN A 152 12.54 18.42 11.16
C ASN A 152 12.51 19.94 11.40
N ARG A 153 11.33 20.52 11.60
CA ARG A 153 11.11 21.92 11.98
C ARG A 153 10.66 21.99 13.43
#